data_AF-A0A2T1CX11-F1
#
_entry.id   AF-A0A2T1CX11-F1
#
_cell.length_a   1.000
_cell.length_b   1.000
_cell.length_c   1.000
_cell.angle_alpha   90.00
_cell.angle_beta   90.00
_cell.angle_gamma   90.00
#
_symmetry.space_group_name_H-M   'P 1'
#
loop_
_entity.id
_entity.type
_entity.pdbx_description
1 polymer ?
#
loop_
_entity_poly.entity_id
_entity_poly.type
_entity_poly.pdbx_seq_one_letter_code
_entity_poly.pdbx_strand_id
1 'polypeptide(L)'
;LEQRFQREVFFLYGSTSKNQREAMVDRFQNDPQAPRIFILSLKAGGVGLNLTRANHVFHFDRWWNPAVENQATDRVFRIGQTRNVQVHKFVSTGTLEERIHELIESKKALSEQVVGTGENWLTELDTDALRNLLLLDRAAVIDDE
;
A
#
# COMPACT_ATOMS: atom_id res chain seq x y z
N LEU A 1 -11.54 10.09 -10.05
CA LEU A 1 -12.43 8.99 -9.57
C LEU A 1 -13.86 9.47 -9.40
N GLU A 2 -14.09 10.58 -8.71
CA GLU A 2 -15.45 11.14 -8.53
C GLU A 2 -16.17 11.41 -9.85
N GLN A 3 -15.50 12.05 -10.83
CA GLN A 3 -16.06 12.26 -12.17
C GLN A 3 -16.39 10.95 -12.90
N ARG A 4 -15.57 9.90 -12.73
CA ARG A 4 -15.75 8.61 -13.41
C ARG A 4 -16.92 7.83 -12.84
N PHE A 5 -17.09 7.88 -11.52
CA PHE A 5 -18.09 7.10 -10.78
C PHE A 5 -19.32 7.90 -10.35
N GLN A 6 -19.32 9.22 -10.59
CA GLN A 6 -20.40 10.15 -10.19
C GLN A 6 -20.77 10.02 -8.71
N ARG A 7 -19.75 9.84 -7.86
CA ARG A 7 -19.89 9.65 -6.41
C ARG A 7 -18.72 10.29 -5.69
N GLU A 8 -18.97 10.80 -4.50
CA GLU A 8 -17.95 11.33 -3.59
C GLU A 8 -16.92 10.24 -3.25
N VAL A 9 -15.65 10.65 -3.11
CA VAL A 9 -14.53 9.81 -2.69
C VAL A 9 -13.76 10.52 -1.60
N PHE A 10 -13.51 9.83 -0.48
CA PHE A 10 -12.67 10.40 0.56
C PHE A 10 -11.19 10.28 0.21
N PHE A 11 -10.43 11.32 0.56
CA PHE A 11 -8.99 11.34 0.39
C PHE A 11 -8.30 11.86 1.65
N LEU A 12 -7.56 10.98 2.32
CA LEU A 12 -6.79 11.28 3.52
C LEU A 12 -5.29 11.34 3.20
N TYR A 13 -4.69 12.49 3.45
CA TYR A 13 -3.25 12.71 3.23
C TYR A 13 -2.62 13.56 4.33
N GLY A 14 -1.30 13.77 4.25
CA GLY A 14 -0.51 14.36 5.33
C GLY A 14 -0.99 15.73 5.83
N SER A 15 -1.58 16.54 4.95
CA SER A 15 -2.07 17.89 5.30
C SER A 15 -3.53 17.93 5.75
N THR A 16 -4.23 16.79 5.77
CA THR A 16 -5.60 16.73 6.30
C THR A 16 -5.58 17.01 7.80
N SER A 17 -6.33 18.03 8.24
CA SER A 17 -6.45 18.38 9.66
C SER A 17 -7.04 17.22 10.48
N LYS A 18 -6.75 17.22 11.79
CA LYS A 18 -7.27 16.19 12.70
C LYS A 18 -8.81 16.09 12.65
N ASN A 19 -9.50 17.22 12.72
CA ASN A 19 -10.96 17.25 12.72
C ASN A 19 -11.56 16.71 11.41
N GLN A 20 -10.98 17.07 10.25
CA GLN A 20 -11.42 16.55 8.96
C GLN A 20 -11.17 15.04 8.84
N ARG A 21 -10.02 14.57 9.34
CA ARG A 21 -9.69 13.13 9.39
C ARG A 21 -10.72 12.37 10.22
N GLU A 22 -11.00 12.83 11.43
CA GLU A 22 -11.97 12.19 12.34
C GLU A 22 -13.37 12.15 11.70
N ALA A 23 -13.81 13.26 11.10
CA ALA A 23 -15.10 13.32 10.40
C ALA A 23 -15.17 12.35 9.20
N MET A 24 -14.12 12.26 8.39
CA MET A 24 -14.09 11.31 7.26
C MET A 24 -14.10 9.85 7.73
N VAL A 25 -13.34 9.52 8.77
CA VAL A 25 -13.28 8.15 9.31
C VAL A 25 -14.61 7.76 9.95
N ASP A 26 -15.18 8.64 10.76
CA ASP A 26 -16.47 8.42 11.41
C ASP A 26 -17.58 8.21 10.38
N ARG A 27 -17.69 9.14 9.42
CA ARG A 27 -18.67 9.03 8.34
C ARG A 27 -18.42 7.76 7.51
N PHE A 28 -17.18 7.48 7.15
CA PHE A 28 -16.86 6.26 6.40
C PHE A 28 -17.34 5.01 7.12
N GLN A 29 -17.16 4.90 8.44
CA GLN A 29 -17.51 3.71 9.22
C GLN A 29 -19.01 3.59 9.49
N ASN A 30 -19.67 4.71 9.81
CA ASN A 30 -20.99 4.70 10.43
C ASN A 30 -22.14 5.13 9.49
N ASP A 31 -21.87 5.90 8.43
CA ASP A 31 -22.90 6.36 7.50
C ASP A 31 -23.08 5.35 6.35
N PRO A 32 -24.27 4.73 6.21
CA PRO A 32 -24.55 3.81 5.10
C PRO A 32 -24.40 4.44 3.72
N GLN A 33 -24.62 5.76 3.61
CA GLN A 33 -24.49 6.55 2.38
C GLN A 33 -23.08 7.10 2.17
N ALA A 34 -22.13 6.84 3.08
CA ALA A 34 -20.75 7.27 2.90
C ALA A 34 -20.12 6.66 1.63
N PRO A 35 -19.17 7.39 1.02
CA PRO A 35 -18.35 6.91 -0.08
C PRO A 35 -17.90 5.46 0.09
N ARG A 36 -17.92 4.70 -1.01
CA ARG A 36 -17.42 3.32 -1.04
C ARG A 36 -15.91 3.24 -1.20
N ILE A 37 -15.28 4.34 -1.61
CA ILE A 37 -13.84 4.45 -1.86
C ILE A 37 -13.28 5.46 -0.85
N PHE A 38 -12.24 5.04 -0.15
CA PHE A 38 -11.45 5.89 0.73
C PHE A 38 -9.98 5.73 0.34
N ILE A 39 -9.39 6.78 -0.19
CA ILE A 39 -7.99 6.83 -0.60
C ILE A 39 -7.16 7.35 0.56
N LEU A 40 -6.03 6.69 0.83
CA LEU A 40 -5.08 7.10 1.83
C LEU A 40 -3.70 7.22 1.20
N SER A 41 -2.98 8.31 1.48
CA SER A 41 -1.52 8.27 1.32
C SER A 41 -0.92 7.33 2.37
N LEU A 42 0.10 6.57 2.01
CA LEU A 42 0.66 5.51 2.87
C LEU A 42 1.07 6.02 4.27
N LYS A 43 1.73 7.19 4.34
CA LYS A 43 2.13 7.80 5.60
C LYS A 43 0.93 8.28 6.45
N ALA A 44 -0.17 8.69 5.80
CA ALA A 44 -1.41 8.99 6.51
C ALA A 44 -2.17 7.73 6.95
N GLY A 45 -1.91 6.55 6.34
CA GLY A 45 -2.37 5.25 6.83
C GLY A 45 -1.63 4.76 8.09
N GLY A 46 -0.47 5.35 8.40
CA GLY A 46 0.35 5.02 9.57
C GLY A 46 -0.18 5.54 10.91
N VAL A 47 -1.17 6.43 10.91
CA VAL A 47 -1.88 6.87 12.14
C VAL A 47 -2.99 5.88 12.51
N GLY A 48 -3.39 5.83 13.79
CA GLY A 48 -4.34 4.87 14.36
C GLY A 48 -5.77 4.97 13.82
N LEU A 49 -5.99 4.62 12.55
CA LEU A 49 -7.30 4.62 11.89
C LEU A 49 -8.04 3.30 12.08
N ASN A 50 -9.38 3.35 12.10
CA ASN A 50 -10.23 2.16 12.07
C ASN A 50 -11.07 2.19 10.79
N LEU A 51 -10.84 1.25 9.88
CA LEU A 51 -11.46 1.20 8.54
C LEU A 51 -12.14 -0.15 8.28
N THR A 52 -12.70 -0.76 9.32
CA THR A 52 -13.32 -2.10 9.27
C THR A 52 -14.54 -2.21 8.35
N ARG A 53 -15.16 -1.11 7.90
CA ARG A 53 -16.20 -1.17 6.86
C ARG A 53 -15.62 -1.58 5.49
N ALA A 54 -14.34 -1.29 5.25
CA ALA A 54 -13.65 -1.74 4.05
C ALA A 54 -13.41 -3.25 4.13
N ASN A 55 -13.38 -3.91 2.97
CA ASN A 55 -13.02 -5.32 2.87
C ASN A 55 -12.21 -5.61 1.58
N HIS A 56 -11.86 -4.56 0.84
CA HIS A 56 -10.88 -4.61 -0.25
C HIS A 56 -9.86 -3.51 0.02
N VAL A 57 -8.58 -3.87 -0.02
CA VAL A 57 -7.44 -2.97 0.13
C VAL A 57 -6.63 -3.04 -1.15
N PHE A 58 -6.35 -1.89 -1.74
CA PHE A 58 -5.52 -1.78 -2.95
C PHE A 58 -4.25 -1.00 -2.58
N HIS A 59 -3.11 -1.68 -2.59
CA HIS A 59 -1.81 -1.03 -2.56
C HIS A 59 -1.43 -0.69 -3.99
N PHE A 60 -1.47 0.60 -4.29
CA PHE A 60 -1.33 1.11 -5.65
C PHE A 60 0.10 1.08 -6.15
N ASP A 61 1.06 1.29 -5.26
CA ASP A 61 2.50 1.24 -5.52
C ASP A 61 3.17 0.26 -4.54
N ARG A 62 4.26 -0.39 -4.95
CA ARG A 62 5.04 -1.24 -4.02
C ARG A 62 5.95 -0.42 -3.12
N TRP A 63 5.62 -0.41 -1.83
CA TRP A 63 6.51 0.17 -0.83
C TRP A 63 7.63 -0.80 -0.44
N TRP A 64 8.87 -0.32 -0.42
CA TRP A 64 10.07 -1.13 -0.12
C TRP A 64 10.11 -1.64 1.33
N ASN A 65 9.39 -0.99 2.26
CA ASN A 65 9.28 -1.44 3.65
C ASN A 65 7.95 -2.16 3.88
N PRO A 66 7.90 -3.51 3.88
CA PRO A 66 6.65 -4.25 3.99
C PRO A 66 5.90 -3.97 5.30
N ALA A 67 6.59 -3.56 6.38
CA ALA A 67 5.93 -3.25 7.65
C ALA A 67 5.01 -2.03 7.56
N VAL A 68 5.39 -1.02 6.77
CA VAL A 68 4.58 0.20 6.58
C VAL A 68 3.32 -0.13 5.77
N GLU A 69 3.46 -0.93 4.71
CA GLU A 69 2.33 -1.40 3.90
C GLU A 69 1.37 -2.30 4.70
N ASN A 70 1.92 -3.24 5.47
CA ASN A 70 1.14 -4.11 6.35
C ASN A 70 0.39 -3.28 7.40
N GLN A 71 1.03 -2.29 8.02
CA GLN A 71 0.37 -1.39 8.96
C GLN A 71 -0.81 -0.63 8.34
N ALA A 72 -0.69 -0.20 7.08
CA ALA A 72 -1.80 0.44 6.36
C ALA A 72 -2.94 -0.56 6.11
N THR A 73 -2.61 -1.81 5.80
CA THR A 73 -3.58 -2.92 5.63
C THR A 73 -4.29 -3.25 6.94
N ASP A 74 -3.56 -3.30 8.05
CA ASP A 74 -4.05 -3.66 9.39
C ASP A 74 -5.16 -2.74 9.88
N ARG A 75 -5.31 -1.54 9.31
CA ARG A 75 -6.43 -0.62 9.61
C ARG A 75 -7.78 -1.22 9.26
N VAL A 76 -7.82 -2.16 8.32
CA VAL A 76 -9.02 -2.87 7.87
C VAL A 76 -9.22 -4.18 8.65
N PHE A 77 -8.14 -4.81 9.11
CA PHE A 77 -8.15 -6.05 9.91
C PHE A 77 -8.39 -5.84 11.42
N ARG A 78 -8.95 -4.70 11.84
CA ARG A 78 -9.16 -4.39 13.26
C ARG A 78 -10.40 -5.07 13.86
N ILE A 79 -10.47 -5.03 15.20
CA ILE A 79 -11.66 -5.40 15.97
C ILE A 79 -12.88 -4.68 15.38
N GLY A 80 -13.93 -5.45 15.09
CA GLY A 80 -15.15 -4.97 14.43
C GLY A 80 -15.20 -5.23 12.92
N GLN A 81 -14.15 -5.82 12.32
CA GLN A 81 -14.25 -6.40 10.98
C GLN A 81 -15.12 -7.65 11.01
N THR A 82 -16.10 -7.73 10.11
CA THR A 82 -17.06 -8.84 10.02
C THR A 82 -17.06 -9.52 8.65
N ARG A 83 -16.23 -9.04 7.72
CA ARG A 83 -16.15 -9.50 6.33
C ARG A 83 -14.74 -9.96 6.00
N ASN A 84 -14.62 -10.93 5.10
CA ASN A 84 -13.34 -11.34 4.54
C ASN A 84 -12.70 -10.15 3.81
N VAL A 85 -11.44 -9.88 4.16
CA VAL A 85 -10.65 -8.77 3.59
C VAL A 85 -9.76 -9.31 2.48
N GLN A 86 -9.84 -8.72 1.29
CA GLN A 86 -8.94 -9.00 0.17
C GLN A 86 -7.92 -7.88 0.02
N VAL A 87 -6.65 -8.26 -0.09
CA VAL A 87 -5.54 -7.31 -0.27
C VAL A 87 -4.97 -7.51 -1.66
N HIS A 88 -5.06 -6.46 -2.47
CA HIS A 88 -4.58 -6.38 -3.84
C HIS A 88 -3.32 -5.54 -3.83
N LYS A 89 -2.22 -6.08 -4.35
CA LYS A 89 -0.93 -5.39 -4.45
C LYS A 89 -0.59 -5.27 -5.92
N PHE A 90 -0.63 -4.05 -6.45
CA PHE A 90 -0.19 -3.82 -7.81
C PHE A 90 1.33 -3.80 -7.88
N VAL A 91 1.87 -4.39 -8.94
CA VAL A 91 3.30 -4.48 -9.22
C VAL A 91 3.45 -4.30 -10.72
N SER A 92 4.24 -3.31 -11.12
CA SER A 92 4.54 -3.07 -12.53
C SER A 92 5.70 -3.97 -12.98
N THR A 93 5.41 -4.93 -13.85
CA THR A 93 6.39 -5.89 -14.43
C THR A 93 7.54 -5.19 -15.12
N GLY A 94 8.75 -5.74 -14.97
CA GLY A 94 10.00 -5.23 -15.52
C GLY A 94 10.50 -3.94 -14.87
N THR A 95 9.78 -3.37 -13.91
CA THR A 95 10.15 -2.12 -13.24
C THR A 95 10.82 -2.37 -11.90
N LEU A 96 11.27 -1.28 -11.27
CA LEU A 96 11.71 -1.25 -9.88
C LEU A 96 10.71 -1.93 -8.92
N GLU A 97 9.40 -1.83 -9.17
CA GLU A 97 8.39 -2.42 -8.28
C GLU A 97 8.48 -3.94 -8.21
N GLU A 98 8.74 -4.60 -9.34
CA GLU A 98 8.91 -6.05 -9.42
C GLU A 98 10.16 -6.49 -8.66
N ARG A 99 11.28 -5.80 -8.86
CA ARG A 99 12.52 -6.06 -8.12
C ARG A 99 12.34 -5.88 -6.61
N ILE A 100 11.66 -4.80 -6.19
CA ILE A 100 11.31 -4.58 -4.77
C ILE A 100 10.42 -5.72 -4.26
N HIS A 101 9.45 -6.16 -5.04
CA HIS A 101 8.58 -7.28 -4.68
C HIS A 101 9.38 -8.57 -4.48
N GLU A 102 10.22 -8.95 -5.45
CA GLU A 102 11.11 -10.12 -5.38
C GLU A 102 12.03 -10.07 -4.15
N LEU A 103 12.61 -8.91 -3.87
CA LEU A 103 13.47 -8.70 -2.70
C LEU A 103 12.70 -8.89 -1.40
N ILE A 104 11.49 -8.34 -1.30
CA ILE A 104 10.64 -8.49 -0.10
C ILE A 104 10.24 -9.95 0.10
N GLU A 105 9.82 -10.66 -0.95
CA GLU A 105 9.43 -12.07 -0.85
C GLU A 105 10.63 -12.97 -0.54
N SER A 106 11.78 -12.73 -1.16
CA SER A 106 13.05 -13.42 -0.84
C SER A 106 13.46 -13.19 0.62
N LYS A 107 13.34 -11.94 1.11
CA LYS A 107 13.63 -11.62 2.51
C LYS A 107 12.60 -12.22 3.45
N LYS A 108 11.31 -12.32 3.11
CA LYS A 108 10.33 -13.01 3.95
C LYS A 108 10.65 -14.48 4.11
N ALA A 109 11.02 -15.17 3.03
CA ALA A 109 11.45 -16.55 3.07
C ALA A 109 12.68 -16.74 3.99
N LEU A 110 13.57 -15.74 4.05
CA LEU A 110 14.73 -15.73 4.94
C LEU A 110 14.43 -15.21 6.37
N SER A 111 13.44 -14.32 6.53
CA SER A 111 13.11 -13.58 7.76
C SER A 111 12.32 -14.39 8.79
N GLU A 112 11.88 -15.61 8.46
CA GLU A 112 11.62 -16.60 9.51
C GLU A 112 12.89 -16.88 10.36
N GLN A 113 14.08 -16.41 9.93
CA GLN A 113 15.36 -16.46 10.65
C GLN A 113 15.98 -15.09 11.00
N VAL A 114 15.19 -14.02 11.25
CA VAL A 114 15.63 -12.67 11.72
C VAL A 114 15.86 -11.66 10.57
N VAL A 115 14.99 -10.64 10.44
CA VAL A 115 15.29 -9.44 9.64
C VAL A 115 14.96 -8.14 10.39
N GLY A 116 15.95 -7.25 10.41
CA GLY A 116 15.85 -5.87 10.87
C GLY A 116 15.22 -4.94 9.83
N THR A 117 14.46 -3.96 10.33
CA THR A 117 13.60 -3.02 9.59
C THR A 117 14.36 -1.75 9.19
N GLY A 118 15.36 -1.86 8.30
CA GLY A 118 16.18 -0.72 7.86
C GLY A 118 15.93 -0.31 6.39
N GLU A 119 15.85 1.00 6.15
CA GLU A 119 15.80 1.62 4.81
C GLU A 119 17.17 1.68 4.12
N ASN A 120 18.25 1.32 4.82
CA ASN A 120 19.63 1.54 4.40
C ASN A 120 20.11 0.63 3.25
N TRP A 121 19.40 -0.46 2.95
CA TRP A 121 19.84 -1.40 1.92
C TRP A 121 19.95 -0.77 0.53
N LEU A 122 19.12 0.25 0.24
CA LEU A 122 19.15 0.95 -1.04
C LEU A 122 20.38 1.85 -1.16
N THR A 123 20.77 2.50 -0.05
CA THR A 123 21.93 3.39 0.01
C THR A 123 23.26 2.63 0.07
N GLU A 124 23.23 1.33 0.37
CA GLU A 124 24.40 0.45 0.47
C GLU A 124 24.72 -0.26 -0.86
N LEU A 125 23.88 -0.12 -1.90
CA LEU A 125 24.13 -0.70 -3.22
C LEU A 125 25.29 0.01 -3.92
N ASP A 126 26.12 -0.77 -4.62
CA ASP A 126 27.08 -0.20 -5.57
C ASP A 126 26.38 0.38 -6.81
N THR A 127 27.15 1.07 -7.64
CA THR A 127 26.60 1.78 -8.82
C THR A 127 25.98 0.83 -9.85
N ASP A 128 26.54 -0.36 -10.02
CA ASP A 128 26.06 -1.32 -11.02
C ASP A 128 24.78 -2.01 -10.54
N ALA A 129 24.72 -2.37 -9.26
CA ALA A 129 23.52 -2.90 -8.62
C ALA A 129 22.39 -1.87 -8.63
N LEU A 130 22.68 -0.60 -8.30
CA LEU A 130 21.69 0.47 -8.37
C LEU A 130 21.20 0.72 -9.79
N ARG A 131 22.10 0.70 -10.78
CA ARG A 131 21.73 0.80 -12.21
C ARG A 131 20.81 -0.35 -12.60
N ASN A 132 21.17 -1.59 -12.30
CA ASN A 132 20.37 -2.77 -12.64
C ASN A 132 18.98 -2.75 -11.97
N LEU A 133 18.90 -2.22 -10.75
CA LEU A 133 17.65 -2.04 -10.02
C LEU A 133 16.69 -1.04 -10.69
N LEU A 134 17.22 -0.01 -11.35
CA LEU A 134 16.44 1.08 -11.94
C LEU A 134 16.16 0.91 -13.44
N LEU A 135 16.88 0.02 -14.12
CA LEU A 135 16.66 -0.24 -15.54
C LEU A 135 15.39 -1.05 -15.77
N LEU A 136 14.61 -0.64 -16.77
CA LEU A 136 13.45 -1.40 -17.25
C LEU A 136 13.92 -2.69 -17.90
N ASP A 137 13.46 -3.82 -17.38
CA ASP A 137 13.61 -5.12 -18.03
C ASP A 137 12.60 -5.23 -19.17
N ARG A 138 13.06 -4.97 -20.39
CA ARG A 138 12.20 -5.02 -21.58
C ARG A 138 11.79 -6.44 -21.95
N ALA A 139 12.59 -7.45 -21.58
CA ALA A 139 12.26 -8.84 -21.88
C ALA A 139 11.10 -9.33 -21.00
N ALA A 140 10.97 -8.80 -19.78
CA ALA A 140 9.84 -9.11 -18.90
C ALA A 140 8.51 -8.47 -19.36
N VAL A 141 8.56 -7.41 -20.17
CA VAL A 141 7.38 -6.65 -20.64
C VAL A 141 6.90 -7.11 -22.01
N ILE A 142 7.80 -7.67 -22.81
CA ILE A 142 7.50 -8.23 -24.13
C ILE A 142 7.24 -9.72 -23.91
N ASP A 143 6.00 -10.08 -23.61
CA ASP A 143 5.55 -11.44 -23.93
C ASP A 143 5.70 -11.60 -25.46
N ASP A 144 6.49 -12.59 -25.89
CA ASP A 144 6.56 -13.05 -27.28
C ASP A 144 5.12 -13.41 -27.72
N GLU A 145 4.57 -12.67 -28.70
CA GLU A 145 3.47 -13.16 -29.55
C GLU A 145 3.97 -14.24 -30.51
#